data_AF-A0AAD8XZT7-F1
#
_entry.id   AF-A0AAD8XZT7-F1
#
_cell.length_a   1.000
_cell.length_b   1.000
_cell.length_c   1.000
_cell.angle_alpha   90.00
_cell.angle_beta   90.00
_cell.angle_gamma   90.00
#
_symmetry.space_group_name_H-M   'P 1'
#
loop_
_entity.id
_entity.type
_entity.pdbx_description
1 polymer ?
#
loop_
_entity_poly.entity_id
_entity_poly.type
_entity_poly.pdbx_seq_one_letter_code
_entity_poly.pdbx_strand_id
1 'polypeptide(L)'
;MHHTTALLLVMPLNLHYVHRFEYHQTAVSLLYAASACYLAGAYKFTLNVYEKRKDFVLYKIIVLFQLAVLLYTRVYLWFPAAFGLRAHMKEQNDTTFFYGATVMVTIFSIFNLVLIVDGLGAAAKWLPRKFPKSKEEKGETAALVRRTSATGIVAPALQMLRAYEAKRKFRAGVKLVIATNRLSSHASSISNNKKED
;
A
#
# COMPACT_ATOMS: atom_id res chain seq x y z
N MET A 1 -16.38 -0.51 -4.33
CA MET A 1 -17.46 -0.64 -3.34
C MET A 1 -17.27 0.27 -2.13
N HIS A 2 -16.09 0.39 -1.50
CA HIS A 2 -15.89 1.28 -0.34
C HIS A 2 -16.15 2.77 -0.61
N HIS A 3 -15.77 3.28 -1.79
CA HIS A 3 -16.03 4.69 -2.15
C HIS A 3 -17.53 5.02 -2.27
N THR A 4 -18.33 4.12 -2.83
CA THR A 4 -19.78 4.32 -3.00
C THR A 4 -20.47 4.37 -1.63
N THR A 5 -20.11 3.47 -0.71
CA THR A 5 -20.64 3.47 0.66
C THR A 5 -20.22 4.74 1.41
N ALA A 6 -18.98 5.20 1.23
CA ALA A 6 -18.53 6.46 1.80
C ALA A 6 -19.32 7.65 1.27
N LEU A 7 -19.59 7.72 -0.04
CA LEU A 7 -20.38 8.81 -0.64
C LEU A 7 -21.83 8.83 -0.14
N LEU A 8 -22.47 7.65 -0.02
CA LEU A 8 -23.83 7.53 0.51
C LEU A 8 -23.95 7.98 1.97
N LEU A 9 -22.88 7.88 2.75
CA LEU A 9 -22.83 8.37 4.13
C LEU A 9 -22.49 9.86 4.21
N VAL A 10 -21.46 10.27 3.47
CA VAL A 10 -20.87 11.61 3.52
C VAL A 10 -21.82 12.66 2.95
N MET A 11 -22.60 12.32 1.91
CA MET A 11 -23.53 13.27 1.30
C MET A 11 -24.62 13.76 2.28
N PRO A 12 -25.41 12.90 2.95
CA PRO A 12 -26.41 13.37 3.91
C PRO A 12 -25.78 14.06 5.13
N LEU A 13 -24.61 13.60 5.61
CA LEU A 13 -23.89 14.27 6.70
C LEU A 13 -23.42 15.68 6.31
N ASN A 14 -22.93 15.87 5.08
CA ASN A 14 -22.55 17.19 4.58
C ASN A 14 -23.75 18.12 4.40
N LEU A 15 -24.93 17.60 4.03
CA LEU A 15 -26.12 18.42 3.85
C LEU A 15 -26.72 18.88 5.19
N HIS A 16 -26.72 18.02 6.22
CA HIS A 16 -27.39 18.31 7.48
C HIS A 16 -26.47 18.73 8.64
N TYR A 17 -25.19 18.36 8.61
CA TYR A 17 -24.27 18.49 9.77
C TYR A 17 -22.93 19.14 9.42
N VAL A 18 -22.89 20.02 8.40
CA VAL A 18 -21.66 20.69 7.96
C VAL A 18 -20.97 21.54 9.03
N HIS A 19 -21.68 21.98 10.06
CA HIS A 19 -21.11 22.85 11.10
C HIS A 19 -20.43 22.07 12.24
N ARG A 20 -20.54 20.73 12.26
CA ARG A 20 -19.99 19.91 13.35
C ARG A 20 -18.50 19.67 13.16
N PHE A 21 -17.70 20.16 14.11
CA PHE A 21 -16.25 20.03 14.08
C PHE A 21 -15.80 18.56 14.17
N GLU A 22 -16.51 17.73 14.94
CA GLU A 22 -16.21 16.31 15.15
C GLU A 22 -16.27 15.51 13.84
N TYR A 23 -17.24 15.86 12.99
CA TYR A 23 -17.38 15.26 11.67
C TYR A 23 -16.18 15.58 10.78
N HIS A 24 -15.80 16.86 10.67
CA HIS A 24 -14.66 17.28 9.87
C HIS A 24 -13.34 16.73 10.38
N GLN A 25 -13.12 16.78 11.71
CA GLN A 25 -11.94 16.22 12.34
C GLN A 25 -11.80 14.73 12.01
N THR A 26 -12.90 13.96 12.07
CA THR A 26 -12.89 12.54 11.73
C THR A 26 -12.63 12.33 10.24
N ALA A 27 -13.35 13.02 9.35
CA ALA A 27 -13.18 12.86 7.91
C ALA A 27 -11.76 13.20 7.44
N VAL A 28 -11.23 14.35 7.89
CA VAL A 28 -9.88 14.82 7.53
C VAL A 28 -8.81 13.90 8.13
N SER A 29 -8.93 13.49 9.40
CA SER A 29 -7.95 12.59 10.01
C SER A 29 -7.91 11.21 9.35
N LEU A 30 -9.06 10.65 8.95
CA LEU A 30 -9.14 9.38 8.23
C LEU A 30 -8.53 9.47 6.83
N LEU A 31 -8.78 10.56 6.10
CA LEU A 31 -8.19 10.81 4.78
C LEU A 31 -6.67 11.01 4.87
N TYR A 32 -6.21 11.81 5.83
CA TYR A 32 -4.80 12.04 6.06
C TYR A 32 -4.06 10.75 6.44
N ALA A 33 -4.64 9.95 7.35
CA ALA A 33 -4.10 8.65 7.72
C ALA A 33 -4.04 7.68 6.53
N ALA A 34 -5.09 7.62 5.71
CA ALA A 34 -5.09 6.80 4.50
C ALA A 34 -3.96 7.21 3.54
N SER A 35 -3.75 8.53 3.38
CA SER A 35 -2.71 9.09 2.52
C SER A 35 -1.31 8.79 3.05
N ALA A 36 -1.09 8.99 4.35
CA ALA A 36 0.17 8.66 5.02
C ALA A 36 0.49 7.17 4.94
N CYS A 37 -0.49 6.29 5.21
CA CYS A 37 -0.34 4.85 5.08
C CYS A 37 -0.07 4.43 3.63
N TYR A 38 -0.73 5.04 2.65
CA TYR A 38 -0.49 4.78 1.24
C TYR A 38 0.92 5.17 0.81
N LEU A 39 1.38 6.38 1.17
CA LEU A 39 2.74 6.83 0.86
C LEU A 39 3.80 5.96 1.52
N ALA A 40 3.62 5.63 2.81
CA ALA A 40 4.50 4.72 3.52
C ALA A 40 4.51 3.32 2.88
N GLY A 41 3.35 2.85 2.42
CA GLY A 41 3.20 1.59 1.70
C GLY A 41 3.86 1.59 0.32
N ALA A 42 3.76 2.69 -0.42
CA ALA A 42 4.43 2.86 -1.71
C ALA A 42 5.95 2.87 -1.54
N TYR A 43 6.46 3.61 -0.55
CA TYR A 43 7.87 3.65 -0.20
C TYR A 43 8.38 2.29 0.28
N LYS A 44 7.57 1.52 1.01
CA LYS A 44 7.90 0.14 1.41
C LYS A 44 8.32 -0.75 0.24
N PHE A 45 7.76 -0.54 -0.96
CA PHE A 45 8.08 -1.32 -2.16
C PHE A 45 9.36 -0.89 -2.87
N THR A 46 9.95 0.26 -2.53
CA THR A 46 11.23 0.71 -3.09
C THR A 46 12.43 0.19 -2.30
N LEU A 47 12.21 -0.34 -1.09
CA LEU A 47 13.27 -0.83 -0.21
C LEU A 47 13.80 -2.20 -0.64
N ASN A 48 15.13 -2.37 -0.65
CA ASN A 48 15.77 -3.63 -0.98
C ASN A 48 16.02 -4.45 0.30
N VAL A 49 14.94 -5.08 0.78
CA VAL A 49 14.88 -5.76 2.08
C VAL A 49 15.83 -6.96 2.22
N TYR A 50 16.41 -7.46 1.12
CA TYR A 50 17.22 -8.69 1.08
C TYR A 50 18.73 -8.42 1.12
N GLU A 51 19.15 -7.24 0.67
CA GLU A 51 20.56 -6.89 0.56
C GLU A 51 21.04 -6.08 1.76
N LYS A 52 20.22 -5.14 2.26
CA LYS A 52 20.62 -4.16 3.26
C LYS A 52 19.86 -4.35 4.57
N ARG A 53 20.60 -4.52 5.67
CA ARG A 53 20.02 -4.61 7.04
C ARG A 53 19.28 -3.33 7.43
N LYS A 54 19.76 -2.16 6.99
CA LYS A 54 19.12 -0.86 7.24
C LYS A 54 17.71 -0.82 6.62
N ASP A 55 17.57 -1.25 5.37
CA ASP A 55 16.30 -1.29 4.65
C ASP A 55 15.30 -2.27 5.31
N PHE A 56 15.79 -3.39 5.86
CA PHE A 56 14.95 -4.33 6.62
C PHE A 56 14.43 -3.74 7.94
N VAL A 57 15.26 -2.99 8.67
CA VAL A 57 14.81 -2.27 9.87
C VAL A 57 13.79 -1.18 9.49
N LEU A 58 14.06 -0.42 8.42
CA LEU A 58 13.16 0.61 7.93
C LEU A 58 11.80 0.03 7.49
N TYR A 59 11.80 -1.13 6.85
CA TYR A 59 10.56 -1.87 6.54
C TYR A 59 9.74 -2.16 7.80
N LYS A 60 10.37 -2.61 8.90
CA LYS A 60 9.67 -2.84 10.17
C LYS A 60 9.12 -1.56 10.78
N ILE A 61 9.89 -0.47 10.72
CA ILE A 61 9.45 0.85 11.18
C ILE A 61 8.22 1.30 10.40
N ILE A 62 8.19 1.11 9.07
CA ILE A 62 7.03 1.42 8.24
C ILE A 62 5.80 0.61 8.67
N VAL A 63 5.95 -0.70 8.92
CA VAL A 63 4.82 -1.53 9.39
C VAL A 63 4.30 -1.07 10.76
N LEU A 64 5.20 -0.74 11.69
CA LEU A 64 4.82 -0.19 13.01
C LEU A 64 4.15 1.17 12.90
N PHE A 65 4.68 2.05 12.05
CA PHE A 65 4.10 3.37 11.79
C PHE A 65 2.69 3.24 11.22
N GLN A 66 2.48 2.37 10.22
CA GLN A 66 1.16 2.11 9.64
C GLN A 66 0.18 1.57 10.70
N LEU A 67 0.63 0.63 11.54
CA LEU A 67 -0.20 0.10 12.63
C LEU A 67 -0.55 1.19 13.65
N ALA A 68 0.41 2.02 14.06
CA ALA A 68 0.19 3.11 15.00
C ALA A 68 -0.81 4.14 14.45
N VAL A 69 -0.68 4.53 13.18
CA VAL A 69 -1.62 5.43 12.50
C VAL A 69 -3.01 4.81 12.41
N LEU A 70 -3.11 3.52 12.10
CA LEU A 70 -4.39 2.79 12.08
C LEU A 70 -5.03 2.75 13.46
N LEU A 71 -4.30 2.39 14.51
CA LEU A 71 -4.84 2.34 15.88
C LEU A 71 -5.29 3.73 16.35
N TYR A 72 -4.47 4.77 16.10
CA TYR A 72 -4.80 6.13 16.48
C TYR A 72 -6.07 6.64 15.77
N THR A 73 -6.14 6.49 14.46
CA THR A 73 -7.28 7.06 13.70
C THR A 73 -8.54 6.19 13.76
N ARG A 74 -8.39 4.87 13.79
CA ARG A 74 -9.53 3.92 13.71
C ARG A 74 -10.06 3.47 15.06
N VAL A 75 -9.27 3.59 16.12
CA VAL A 75 -9.73 3.30 17.50
C VAL A 75 -9.89 4.59 18.28
N TYR A 76 -8.78 5.33 18.46
CA TYR A 76 -8.74 6.45 19.39
C TYR A 76 -9.61 7.63 18.92
N LEU A 77 -9.58 7.98 17.63
CA LEU A 77 -10.43 9.07 17.10
C LEU A 77 -11.84 8.61 16.72
N TRP A 78 -11.97 7.46 16.05
CA TRP A 78 -13.26 7.02 15.50
C TRP A 78 -14.32 6.72 16.56
N PHE A 79 -14.01 5.93 17.59
CA PHE A 79 -15.04 5.50 18.54
C PHE A 79 -15.62 6.67 19.35
N PRO A 80 -14.84 7.59 19.93
CA PRO A 80 -15.39 8.75 20.61
C PRO A 80 -16.25 9.62 19.70
N ALA A 81 -15.82 9.88 18.46
CA ALA A 81 -16.59 10.65 17.49
C ALA A 81 -17.91 9.96 17.12
N ALA A 82 -17.88 8.64 16.91
CA ALA A 82 -19.06 7.85 16.60
C ALA A 82 -20.07 7.81 17.76
N PHE A 83 -19.60 7.68 19.01
CA PHE A 83 -20.46 7.73 20.19
C PHE A 83 -21.04 9.13 20.42
N GLY A 84 -20.23 10.19 20.24
CA GLY A 84 -20.69 11.57 20.33
C GLY A 84 -21.77 11.90 19.30
N LEU A 85 -21.58 11.45 18.06
CA LEU A 85 -22.57 11.61 16.99
C LEU A 85 -23.90 10.91 17.32
N ARG A 86 -23.85 9.67 17.84
CA ARG A 86 -25.06 8.92 18.25
C ARG A 86 -25.77 9.57 19.44
N ALA A 87 -25.02 10.04 20.43
CA ALA A 87 -25.58 10.74 21.57
C ALA A 87 -26.32 12.02 21.12
N HIS A 88 -25.71 12.79 20.22
CA HIS A 88 -26.32 14.01 19.70
C HIS A 88 -27.61 13.74 18.91
N MET A 89 -27.63 12.71 18.05
CA MET A 89 -28.86 12.35 17.32
C MET A 89 -29.98 11.90 18.25
N LYS A 90 -29.65 11.22 19.34
CA LYS A 90 -30.62 10.83 20.37
C LYS A 90 -31.24 12.05 21.05
N GLU A 91 -30.45 13.09 21.33
CA GLU A 91 -30.94 14.34 21.94
C GLU A 91 -31.88 15.12 21.02
N GLN A 92 -31.69 15.04 19.70
CA GLN A 92 -32.52 15.73 18.71
C GLN A 92 -33.86 15.04 18.40
N ASN A 93 -34.12 13.85 18.97
CA ASN A 93 -35.32 13.04 18.73
C ASN A 93 -35.59 12.69 17.24
N ASP A 94 -34.59 12.80 16.36
CA ASP A 94 -34.71 12.37 14.96
C ASP A 94 -34.50 10.85 14.85
N THR A 95 -35.60 10.12 15.06
CA THR A 95 -35.59 8.65 15.10
C THR A 95 -35.17 8.02 13.77
N THR A 96 -35.62 8.57 12.64
CA THR A 96 -35.28 8.05 11.30
C THR A 96 -33.79 8.18 11.04
N PHE A 97 -33.21 9.37 11.28
CA PHE A 97 -31.79 9.60 11.07
C PHE A 97 -30.94 8.80 12.06
N PHE A 98 -31.40 8.64 13.31
CA PHE A 98 -30.73 7.84 14.32
C PHE A 98 -30.57 6.36 13.91
N TYR A 99 -31.61 5.73 13.36
CA TYR A 99 -31.52 4.34 12.89
C TYR A 99 -30.56 4.20 11.71
N GLY A 100 -30.68 5.08 10.71
CA GLY A 100 -29.80 5.08 9.55
C GLY A 100 -28.33 5.28 9.94
N ALA A 101 -28.04 6.27 10.78
CA ALA A 101 -26.71 6.53 11.29
C ALA A 101 -26.18 5.38 12.15
N THR A 102 -27.03 4.73 12.97
CA THR A 102 -26.61 3.59 13.79
C THR A 102 -26.18 2.40 12.94
N VAL A 103 -26.95 2.05 11.90
CA VAL A 103 -26.58 0.99 10.95
C VAL A 103 -25.24 1.32 10.29
N MET A 104 -25.09 2.55 9.80
CA MET A 104 -23.88 2.95 9.11
C MET A 104 -22.65 3.00 10.02
N VAL A 105 -22.76 3.57 11.21
CA VAL A 105 -21.69 3.59 12.22
C VAL A 105 -21.26 2.17 12.56
N THR A 106 -22.20 1.22 12.63
CA THR A 106 -21.90 -0.19 12.88
C THR A 106 -21.10 -0.80 11.73
N ILE A 107 -21.54 -0.61 10.48
CA ILE A 107 -20.84 -1.10 9.29
C ILE A 107 -19.41 -0.53 9.23
N PHE A 108 -19.23 0.78 9.43
CA PHE A 108 -17.92 1.41 9.44
C PHE A 108 -17.04 0.94 10.60
N SER A 109 -17.62 0.68 11.77
CA SER A 109 -16.87 0.14 12.91
C SER A 109 -16.37 -1.26 12.63
N ILE A 110 -17.20 -2.14 12.03
CA ILE A 110 -16.77 -3.47 11.58
C ILE A 110 -15.64 -3.36 10.55
N PHE A 111 -15.79 -2.47 9.56
CA PHE A 111 -14.75 -2.23 8.57
C PHE A 111 -13.44 -1.76 9.19
N ASN A 112 -13.49 -0.81 10.13
CA ASN A 112 -12.33 -0.33 10.86
C ASN A 112 -11.64 -1.46 11.66
N LEU A 113 -12.41 -2.36 12.28
CA LEU A 113 -11.87 -3.54 12.97
C LEU A 113 -11.16 -4.50 12.01
N VAL A 114 -11.73 -4.75 10.83
CA VAL A 114 -11.09 -5.57 9.80
C VAL A 114 -9.73 -4.98 9.38
N LEU A 115 -9.65 -3.65 9.21
CA LEU A 115 -8.38 -2.99 8.90
C LEU A 115 -7.34 -3.10 10.03
N ILE A 116 -7.79 -3.04 11.28
CA ILE A 116 -6.91 -3.21 12.45
C ILE A 116 -6.37 -4.64 12.49
N VAL A 117 -7.22 -5.64 12.27
CA VAL A 117 -6.82 -7.06 12.23
C VAL A 117 -5.80 -7.31 11.12
N ASP A 118 -6.00 -6.73 9.93
CA ASP A 118 -5.03 -6.81 8.84
C ASP A 118 -3.68 -6.17 9.21
N GLY A 119 -3.71 -4.97 9.80
CA GLY A 119 -2.50 -4.29 10.29
C GLY A 119 -1.76 -5.07 11.37
N LEU A 120 -2.48 -5.66 12.32
CA LEU A 120 -1.92 -6.53 13.37
C LEU A 120 -1.33 -7.80 12.78
N GLY A 121 -2.01 -8.43 11.81
CA GLY A 121 -1.50 -9.61 11.10
C GLY A 121 -0.19 -9.30 10.37
N ALA A 122 -0.10 -8.15 9.71
CA ALA A 122 1.13 -7.68 9.09
C ALA A 122 2.25 -7.45 10.12
N ALA A 123 1.96 -6.78 11.24
CA ALA A 123 2.93 -6.54 12.30
C ALA A 123 3.42 -7.84 12.94
N ALA A 124 2.50 -8.74 13.34
CA ALA A 124 2.82 -10.04 13.91
C ALA A 124 3.66 -10.91 12.96
N LYS A 125 3.45 -10.78 11.64
CA LYS A 125 4.23 -11.48 10.63
C LYS A 125 5.65 -10.91 10.47
N TRP A 126 5.82 -9.58 10.50
CA TRP A 126 7.08 -8.92 10.13
C TRP A 126 7.99 -8.59 11.32
N LEU A 127 7.42 -8.30 12.50
CA LEU A 127 8.20 -7.93 13.69
C LEU A 127 9.12 -9.04 14.21
N PRO A 128 8.66 -10.29 14.43
CA PRO A 128 9.51 -11.33 14.99
C PRO A 128 10.53 -11.89 13.98
N ARG A 129 10.37 -11.61 12.69
CA ARG A 129 11.29 -12.12 11.66
C ARG A 129 12.70 -11.54 11.84
N LYS A 130 13.69 -12.41 11.86
CA LYS A 130 15.12 -12.04 11.88
C LYS A 130 15.57 -11.69 10.47
N PHE A 131 16.68 -10.94 10.37
CA PHE A 131 17.29 -10.64 9.08
C PHE A 131 17.85 -11.93 8.45
N PRO A 132 17.54 -12.23 7.18
CA PRO A 132 17.97 -13.47 6.54
C PRO A 132 19.49 -13.50 6.37
N LYS A 133 20.13 -14.56 6.87
CA LYS A 133 21.59 -14.74 6.77
C LYS A 133 21.96 -15.60 5.57
N SER A 134 21.16 -16.62 5.25
CA SER A 134 21.44 -17.54 4.14
C SER A 134 20.84 -17.04 2.81
N LYS A 135 21.38 -17.53 1.68
CA LYS A 135 20.87 -17.21 0.34
C LYS A 135 19.45 -17.76 0.12
N GLU A 136 19.14 -18.91 0.72
CA GLU A 136 17.83 -19.55 0.67
C GLU A 136 16.78 -18.73 1.45
N GLU A 137 17.09 -18.31 2.68
CA GLU A 137 16.22 -17.45 3.50
C GLU A 137 15.95 -16.10 2.81
N LYS A 138 16.93 -15.56 2.08
CA LYS A 138 16.75 -14.35 1.26
C LYS A 138 15.75 -14.58 0.13
N GLY A 139 15.82 -15.72 -0.55
CA GLY A 139 14.88 -16.12 -1.60
C GLY A 139 13.45 -16.28 -1.07
N GLU A 140 13.28 -16.93 0.07
CA GLU A 140 11.98 -17.10 0.71
C GLU A 140 11.38 -15.77 1.17
N THR A 141 12.20 -14.91 1.78
CA THR A 141 11.78 -13.58 2.20
C THR A 141 11.34 -12.76 0.98
N ALA A 142 12.04 -12.89 -0.15
CA ALA A 142 11.67 -12.22 -1.40
C ALA A 142 10.35 -12.69 -1.99
N ALA A 143 10.13 -14.01 -2.01
CA ALA A 143 8.86 -14.56 -2.41
C ALA A 143 7.73 -14.08 -1.48
N LEU A 144 7.98 -13.99 -0.18
CA LEU A 144 7.00 -13.55 0.81
C LEU A 144 6.61 -12.09 0.67
N VAL A 145 7.59 -11.19 0.53
CA VAL A 145 7.33 -9.77 0.25
C VAL A 145 6.51 -9.67 -1.02
N ARG A 146 6.92 -10.36 -2.10
CA ARG A 146 6.21 -10.34 -3.39
C ARG A 146 4.76 -10.83 -3.29
N ARG A 147 4.50 -11.90 -2.51
CA ARG A 147 3.13 -12.38 -2.25
C ARG A 147 2.31 -11.38 -1.44
N THR A 148 2.90 -10.82 -0.38
CA THR A 148 2.21 -9.83 0.48
C THR A 148 1.94 -8.52 -0.27
N SER A 149 2.78 -8.16 -1.25
CA SER A 149 2.55 -7.06 -2.19
C SER A 149 1.44 -7.34 -3.19
N ALA A 150 1.13 -8.60 -3.48
CA ALA A 150 0.14 -8.98 -4.50
C ALA A 150 -1.28 -9.02 -3.94
N THR A 151 -1.43 -9.25 -2.63
CA THR A 151 -2.73 -9.27 -1.94
C THR A 151 -3.26 -7.88 -1.57
N GLY A 152 -2.42 -6.85 -1.57
CA GLY A 152 -2.83 -5.45 -1.42
C GLY A 152 -2.75 -4.75 -2.77
N ILE A 153 -3.87 -4.16 -3.21
CA ILE A 153 -4.05 -3.31 -4.41
C ILE A 153 -2.73 -3.09 -5.14
N VAL A 154 -2.44 -3.92 -6.14
CA VAL A 154 -1.22 -3.73 -6.92
C VAL A 154 -1.35 -2.38 -7.60
N ALA A 155 -0.62 -1.38 -7.10
CA ALA A 155 -0.67 -0.03 -7.65
C ALA A 155 -0.39 -0.15 -9.15
N PRO A 156 -1.35 0.19 -10.03
CA PRO A 156 -1.19 0.03 -11.48
C PRO A 156 0.07 0.72 -11.98
N ALA A 157 0.44 1.84 -11.36
CA ALA A 157 1.68 2.57 -11.59
C ALA A 157 2.94 1.71 -11.38
N LEU A 158 2.96 0.83 -10.38
CA LEU A 158 4.11 0.00 -10.06
C LEU A 158 4.23 -1.19 -11.01
N GLN A 159 3.10 -1.72 -11.51
CA GLN A 159 3.10 -2.65 -12.64
C GLN A 159 3.60 -1.98 -13.92
N MET A 160 3.15 -0.75 -14.18
CA MET A 160 3.57 0.03 -15.36
C MET A 160 5.07 0.31 -15.33
N LEU A 161 5.62 0.72 -14.18
CA LEU A 161 7.07 0.93 -13.99
C LEU A 161 7.85 -0.37 -14.22
N ARG A 162 7.40 -1.50 -13.65
CA ARG A 162 8.04 -2.81 -13.89
C ARG A 162 7.98 -3.23 -15.34
N ALA A 163 6.84 -3.03 -16.01
CA ALA A 163 6.69 -3.32 -17.44
C ALA A 163 7.63 -2.45 -18.28
N TYR A 164 7.78 -1.18 -17.91
CA TYR A 164 8.69 -0.26 -18.56
C TYR A 164 10.16 -0.67 -18.38
N GLU A 165 10.58 -1.03 -17.16
CA GLU A 165 11.93 -1.53 -16.89
C GLU A 165 12.23 -2.83 -17.63
N ALA A 166 11.28 -3.77 -17.66
CA ALA A 166 11.42 -5.01 -18.41
C ALA A 166 11.61 -4.73 -19.91
N LYS A 167 10.81 -3.82 -20.47
CA LYS A 167 10.92 -3.38 -21.87
C LYS A 167 12.27 -2.70 -22.14
N ARG A 168 12.79 -1.92 -21.19
CA ARG A 168 14.11 -1.28 -21.30
C ARG A 168 15.24 -2.31 -21.31
N LYS A 169 15.22 -3.28 -20.39
CA LYS A 169 16.22 -4.36 -20.31
C LYS A 169 16.20 -5.23 -21.56
N PHE A 170 15.02 -5.59 -22.04
CA PHE A 170 14.86 -6.34 -23.30
C PHE A 170 15.47 -5.58 -24.48
N ARG A 171 15.13 -4.29 -24.65
CA ARG A 171 15.70 -3.45 -25.72
C ARG A 171 17.22 -3.34 -25.63
N ALA A 172 17.77 -3.20 -24.42
CA ALA A 172 19.22 -3.17 -24.22
C ALA A 172 19.88 -4.51 -24.62
N GLY A 173 19.28 -5.64 -24.23
CA GLY A 173 19.75 -6.97 -24.62
C GLY A 173 19.72 -7.19 -26.13
N VAL A 174 18.63 -6.80 -26.80
CA VAL A 174 18.52 -6.89 -28.27
C VAL A 174 19.60 -6.05 -28.95
N LYS A 175 19.83 -4.81 -28.50
CA LYS A 175 20.89 -3.95 -29.06
C LYS A 175 22.29 -4.55 -28.86
N LEU A 176 22.55 -5.16 -27.71
CA LEU A 176 23.82 -5.82 -27.43
C LEU A 176 24.05 -7.00 -28.38
N VAL A 177 23.05 -7.88 -28.56
CA VAL A 177 23.14 -9.02 -29.49
C VAL A 177 23.39 -8.56 -30.93
N ILE A 178 22.70 -7.50 -31.39
CA ILE A 178 22.93 -6.93 -32.72
C ILE A 178 24.36 -6.40 -32.87
N ALA A 179 24.87 -5.70 -31.86
CA ALA A 179 26.24 -5.17 -31.87
C ALA A 179 27.29 -6.30 -31.90
N THR A 180 27.08 -7.36 -31.10
CA THR A 180 27.96 -8.54 -31.08
C THR A 180 27.97 -9.27 -32.43
N ASN A 181 26.81 -9.44 -33.06
CA ASN A 181 26.73 -10.06 -34.39
C ASN A 181 27.44 -9.23 -35.47
N ARG A 182 27.33 -7.90 -35.44
CA ARG A 182 28.05 -7.02 -36.37
C ARG A 182 29.57 -7.07 -36.19
N LEU A 183 30.05 -7.17 -34.94
CA LEU A 183 31.47 -7.33 -34.66
C LEU A 183 31.98 -8.68 -35.15
N SER A 184 31.19 -9.74 -34.94
CA SER A 184 31.50 -11.08 -35.45
C SER A 184 31.61 -11.10 -36.98
N SER A 185 30.70 -10.44 -37.70
CA SER A 185 30.74 -10.41 -39.17
C SER A 185 31.97 -9.68 -39.73
N HIS A 186 32.41 -8.59 -39.08
CA HIS A 186 33.63 -7.88 -39.45
C HIS A 186 34.90 -8.70 -39.17
N ALA A 187 34.94 -9.43 -38.05
CA ALA A 187 36.07 -10.31 -37.74
C ALA A 187 36.22 -11.43 -38.79
N SER A 188 35.10 -12.01 -39.24
CA SER A 188 35.11 -13.02 -40.30
C SER A 188 35.53 -12.47 -41.67
N SER A 189 35.19 -11.22 -42.03
CA SER A 189 35.61 -10.65 -43.31
C SER A 189 37.13 -10.37 -43.35
N ILE A 190 37.71 -9.91 -42.24
CA ILE A 190 39.15 -9.69 -42.12
C ILE A 190 39.93 -11.01 -42.21
N SER A 191 39.38 -12.10 -41.66
CA SER A 191 40.01 -13.43 -41.74
C SER A 191 40.09 -13.99 -43.16
N ASN A 192 39.12 -13.68 -44.04
CA ASN A 192 39.12 -14.22 -45.40
C ASN A 192 40.13 -13.51 -46.31
N ASN A 193 40.29 -12.19 -46.18
CA ASN A 193 41.29 -11.46 -46.98
C ASN A 193 42.74 -11.89 -46.70
N LYS A 194 43.02 -12.50 -45.56
CA LYS A 194 44.38 -12.91 -45.18
C LYS A 194 44.83 -14.26 -45.78
N LYS A 195 43.95 -14.96 -46.51
CA LYS A 195 44.23 -16.28 -47.09
C LYS A 195 44.53 -16.24 -48.60
N GLU A 196 44.42 -15.08 -49.24
CA GLU A 196 44.64 -14.92 -50.69
C GLU A 196 46.01 -14.32 -51.05
N ASP A 197 46.86 -14.03 -50.05
CA ASP A 197 48.28 -13.67 -50.19
C ASP A 197 49.18 -14.84 -49.80
#